data_AF-A0A3P1V5S4-F1
#
_entry.id   AF-A0A3P1V5S4-F1
#
_cell.length_a   1.000
_cell.length_b   1.000
_cell.length_c   1.000
_cell.angle_alpha   90.00
_cell.angle_beta   90.00
_cell.angle_gamma   90.00
#
_symmetry.space_group_name_H-M   'P 1'
#
loop_
_entity.id
_entity.type
_entity.pdbx_description
1 polymer ?
#
loop_
_entity_poly.entity_id
_entity_poly.type
_entity_poly.pdbx_seq_one_letter_code
_entity_poly.pdbx_strand_id
1 'polypeptide(L)'
;MRYENPLYMAEEVAALDLLTDQRIAIGISRGSPEQAKRGWEAFGYTGSTDPRGADIARAHAAQFLDAVRGVPQAELDPRNGVIPGEPLRLRVEPHSPGVDRRLWWGATTRETAEWTARQGLNLMSSTLLSEVTGKSFSDLQAEQIQRYREAWRQAGHDWTPRVSVSRSIFPIVSEADQKLFGLRMGDERDHYGMIDGLHSTFGRVYAAEPDVLIEELSQDEAIRSADTLMLTIPSQLGVDLNLHILQAFAEHVAPALGWRPNTQGPVTGEPIE
;
A
#
# COMPACT_ATOMS: atom_id res chain seq x y z
N MET A 1 -11.77 3.11 -0.77
CA MET A 1 -12.52 3.49 -1.98
C MET A 1 -14.03 3.40 -1.85
N ARG A 2 -14.64 2.36 -1.24
CA ARG A 2 -16.11 2.24 -1.17
C ARG A 2 -16.87 3.35 -0.43
N TYR A 3 -16.15 4.20 0.31
CA TYR A 3 -16.68 5.37 1.05
C TYR A 3 -16.38 6.71 0.39
N GLU A 4 -15.49 6.72 -0.60
CA GLU A 4 -14.93 7.97 -1.11
C GLU A 4 -15.75 8.53 -2.26
N ASN A 5 -15.83 9.85 -2.34
CA ASN A 5 -16.19 10.52 -3.58
C ASN A 5 -14.93 10.58 -4.47
N PRO A 6 -14.90 9.90 -5.63
CA PRO A 6 -13.70 9.82 -6.46
C PRO A 6 -13.16 11.17 -6.94
N LEU A 7 -14.04 12.13 -7.25
CA LEU A 7 -13.64 13.41 -7.82
C LEU A 7 -13.08 14.34 -6.74
N TYR A 8 -13.75 14.42 -5.59
CA TYR A 8 -13.25 15.18 -4.44
C TYR A 8 -11.91 14.63 -3.95
N MET A 9 -11.77 13.31 -3.89
CA MET A 9 -10.50 12.67 -3.54
C MET A 9 -9.38 13.02 -4.54
N ALA A 10 -9.69 13.13 -5.85
CA ALA A 10 -8.71 13.55 -6.84
C ALA A 10 -8.24 15.00 -6.63
N GLU A 11 -9.13 15.92 -6.25
CA GLU A 11 -8.78 17.30 -5.88
C GLU A 11 -7.83 17.34 -4.68
N GLU A 12 -8.20 16.66 -3.59
CA GLU A 12 -7.42 16.61 -2.34
C GLU A 12 -6.04 15.98 -2.55
N VAL A 13 -5.97 14.87 -3.28
CA VAL A 13 -4.71 14.19 -3.58
C VAL A 13 -3.81 15.07 -4.44
N ALA A 14 -4.34 15.73 -5.47
CA ALA A 14 -3.55 16.62 -6.30
C ALA A 14 -3.08 17.86 -5.54
N ALA A 15 -3.92 18.46 -4.69
CA ALA A 15 -3.53 19.58 -3.84
C ALA A 15 -2.40 19.18 -2.87
N LEU A 16 -2.55 18.06 -2.16
CA LEU A 16 -1.53 17.54 -1.25
C LEU A 16 -0.22 17.24 -1.98
N ASP A 17 -0.32 16.66 -3.18
CA ASP A 17 0.84 16.35 -4.00
C ASP A 17 1.64 17.59 -4.38
N LEU A 18 0.95 18.64 -4.84
CA LEU A 18 1.57 19.92 -5.16
C LEU A 18 2.17 20.61 -3.93
N LEU A 19 1.48 20.58 -2.79
CA LEU A 19 1.95 21.17 -1.53
C LEU A 19 3.16 20.44 -0.93
N THR A 20 3.37 19.19 -1.30
CA THR A 20 4.47 18.36 -0.77
C THR A 20 5.62 18.21 -1.75
N ASP A 21 5.67 19.00 -2.82
CA ASP A 21 6.66 18.86 -3.90
C ASP A 21 6.68 17.43 -4.48
N GLN A 22 5.49 16.85 -4.65
CA GLN A 22 5.28 15.52 -5.22
C GLN A 22 5.91 14.37 -4.42
N ARG A 23 5.98 14.51 -3.10
CA ARG A 23 6.61 13.50 -2.21
C ARG A 23 5.63 12.50 -1.60
N ILE A 24 4.36 12.49 -2.04
CA ILE A 24 3.36 11.60 -1.48
C ILE A 24 3.58 10.14 -1.89
N ALA A 25 3.03 9.23 -1.08
CA ALA A 25 2.77 7.84 -1.43
C ALA A 25 1.40 7.47 -0.85
N ILE A 26 0.36 7.48 -1.69
CA ILE A 26 -1.02 7.32 -1.22
C ILE A 26 -1.49 5.88 -1.43
N GLY A 27 -1.70 5.17 -0.33
CA GLY A 27 -2.31 3.84 -0.31
C GLY A 27 -3.82 3.91 -0.38
N ILE A 28 -4.41 3.32 -1.42
CA ILE A 28 -5.84 3.12 -1.57
C ILE A 28 -6.18 1.62 -1.55
N SER A 29 -7.43 1.31 -1.23
CA SER A 29 -7.92 -0.07 -1.24
C SER A 29 -9.43 -0.13 -1.36
N ARG A 30 -9.96 -1.34 -1.51
CA ARG A 30 -11.40 -1.62 -1.42
C ARG A 30 -12.01 -1.04 -0.13
N GLY A 31 -11.30 -1.21 0.99
CA GLY A 31 -11.78 -1.02 2.37
C GLY A 31 -11.57 -2.29 3.19
N SER A 32 -11.39 -2.16 4.50
CA SER A 32 -11.20 -3.29 5.42
C SER A 32 -12.54 -3.96 5.77
N PRO A 33 -12.56 -5.16 6.34
CA PRO A 33 -13.69 -5.61 7.16
C PRO A 33 -13.98 -4.55 8.23
N GLU A 34 -15.24 -4.22 8.45
CA GLU A 34 -15.64 -3.21 9.43
C GLU A 34 -16.82 -3.71 10.27
N GLN A 35 -16.97 -3.14 11.46
CA GLN A 35 -18.12 -3.42 12.33
C GLN A 35 -19.41 -2.83 11.77
N ALA A 36 -19.31 -1.74 11.00
CA ALA A 36 -20.46 -1.10 10.37
C ALA A 36 -21.05 -2.00 9.28
N LYS A 37 -22.28 -2.48 9.51
CA LYS A 37 -23.04 -3.22 8.50
C LYS A 37 -23.33 -2.31 7.30
N ARG A 38 -22.76 -2.63 6.15
CA ARG A 38 -22.92 -1.84 4.90
C ARG A 38 -22.68 -0.35 5.10
N GLY A 39 -21.63 0.02 5.84
CA GLY A 39 -21.39 1.40 6.27
C GLY A 39 -21.35 2.43 5.14
N TRP A 40 -20.95 2.04 3.93
CA TRP A 40 -20.90 2.93 2.76
C TRP A 40 -22.27 3.50 2.37
N GLU A 41 -23.37 2.86 2.79
CA GLU A 41 -24.72 3.38 2.60
C GLU A 41 -24.98 4.66 3.41
N ALA A 42 -24.29 4.85 4.55
CA ALA A 42 -24.39 6.08 5.33
C ALA A 42 -23.79 7.30 4.59
N PHE A 43 -22.94 7.06 3.60
CA PHE A 43 -22.37 8.08 2.73
C PHE A 43 -23.20 8.28 1.44
N GLY A 44 -24.36 7.61 1.34
CA GLY A 44 -25.29 7.72 0.20
C GLY A 44 -25.05 6.72 -0.92
N TYR A 45 -24.08 5.80 -0.79
CA TYR A 45 -23.78 4.82 -1.83
C TYR A 45 -24.64 3.54 -1.69
N THR A 46 -25.91 3.59 -2.12
CA THR A 46 -26.86 2.48 -1.88
C THR A 46 -26.96 1.45 -3.00
N GLY A 47 -26.25 1.64 -4.11
CA GLY A 47 -26.37 0.81 -5.32
C GLY A 47 -25.61 -0.54 -5.30
N SER A 48 -24.94 -0.89 -4.21
CA SER A 48 -24.09 -2.09 -4.12
C SER A 48 -24.88 -3.38 -4.23
N THR A 49 -24.47 -4.25 -5.17
CA THR A 49 -24.94 -5.64 -5.24
C THR A 49 -24.00 -6.61 -4.51
N ASP A 50 -22.74 -6.22 -4.30
CA ASP A 50 -21.81 -6.98 -3.45
C ASP A 50 -22.13 -6.72 -1.97
N PRO A 51 -22.21 -7.76 -1.11
CA PRO A 51 -22.48 -7.60 0.32
C PRO A 51 -21.37 -6.88 1.10
N ARG A 52 -20.22 -6.62 0.48
CA ARG A 52 -19.03 -5.96 1.05
C ARG A 52 -18.69 -4.63 0.37
N GLY A 53 -19.52 -4.16 -0.57
CA GLY A 53 -19.31 -2.90 -1.29
C GLY A 53 -18.12 -2.93 -2.27
N ALA A 54 -17.71 -4.11 -2.74
CA ALA A 54 -16.51 -4.25 -3.55
C ALA A 54 -16.68 -3.68 -4.97
N ASP A 55 -17.87 -3.81 -5.54
CA ASP A 55 -18.29 -3.23 -6.83
C ASP A 55 -18.20 -1.70 -6.80
N ILE A 56 -18.75 -1.06 -5.76
CA ILE A 56 -18.61 0.38 -5.53
C ILE A 56 -17.14 0.77 -5.46
N ALA A 57 -16.35 0.05 -4.67
CA ALA A 57 -14.93 0.36 -4.49
C ALA A 57 -14.14 0.31 -5.81
N ARG A 58 -14.43 -0.67 -6.68
CA ARG A 58 -13.80 -0.83 -8.00
C ARG A 58 -14.22 0.28 -8.95
N ALA A 59 -15.51 0.62 -8.99
CA ALA A 59 -16.02 1.72 -9.80
C ALA A 59 -15.42 3.07 -9.37
N HIS A 60 -15.40 3.33 -8.06
CA HIS A 60 -14.79 4.53 -7.49
C HIS A 60 -13.29 4.61 -7.78
N ALA A 61 -12.57 3.49 -7.69
CA ALA A 61 -11.16 3.44 -8.06
C ALA A 61 -10.94 3.79 -9.53
N ALA A 62 -11.73 3.22 -10.45
CA ALA A 62 -11.60 3.54 -11.88
C ALA A 62 -11.83 5.02 -12.17
N GLN A 63 -12.91 5.61 -11.63
CA GLN A 63 -13.20 7.03 -11.81
C GLN A 63 -12.13 7.94 -11.18
N PHE A 64 -11.62 7.58 -10.00
CA PHE A 64 -10.54 8.30 -9.35
C PHE A 64 -9.27 8.29 -10.22
N LEU A 65 -8.89 7.13 -10.77
CA LEU A 65 -7.72 7.01 -11.65
C LEU A 65 -7.86 7.85 -12.92
N ASP A 66 -9.04 7.87 -13.54
CA ASP A 66 -9.32 8.73 -14.69
C ASP A 66 -9.18 10.22 -14.31
N ALA A 67 -9.76 10.62 -13.19
CA ALA A 67 -9.71 12.01 -12.73
C ALA A 67 -8.27 12.49 -12.46
N VAL A 68 -7.45 11.70 -11.74
CA VAL A 68 -6.06 12.07 -11.44
C VAL A 68 -5.14 12.02 -12.66
N ARG A 69 -5.51 11.27 -13.71
CA ARG A 69 -4.84 11.28 -15.03
C ARG A 69 -5.23 12.47 -15.90
N GLY A 70 -6.11 13.34 -15.41
CA GLY A 70 -6.59 14.51 -16.13
C GLY A 70 -7.66 14.20 -17.18
N VAL A 71 -8.27 13.00 -17.14
CA VAL A 71 -9.41 12.68 -18.01
C VAL A 71 -10.57 13.60 -17.61
N PRO A 72 -11.17 14.35 -18.56
CA PRO A 72 -12.27 15.26 -18.24
C PRO A 72 -13.50 14.54 -17.65
N GLN A 73 -14.05 15.09 -16.57
CA GLN A 73 -15.13 14.49 -15.76
C GLN A 73 -16.47 15.21 -15.94
N ALA A 74 -16.47 16.45 -16.44
CA ALA A 74 -17.69 17.22 -16.67
C ALA A 74 -17.72 17.87 -18.06
N GLU A 75 -18.90 18.20 -18.55
CA GLU A 75 -19.07 19.04 -19.75
C GLU A 75 -19.07 20.52 -19.35
N LEU A 76 -18.43 21.35 -20.17
CA LEU A 76 -18.48 22.79 -20.02
C LEU A 76 -19.88 23.29 -20.40
N ASP A 77 -20.51 24.08 -19.53
CA ASP A 77 -21.74 24.78 -19.86
C ASP A 77 -21.43 26.05 -20.67
N PRO A 78 -21.77 26.10 -21.98
CA PRO A 78 -21.41 27.23 -22.84
C PRO A 78 -22.14 28.52 -22.49
N ARG A 79 -23.19 28.47 -21.65
CA ARG A 79 -23.97 29.64 -21.24
C ARG A 79 -23.16 30.66 -20.46
N ASN A 80 -22.09 30.22 -19.79
CA ASN A 80 -21.19 31.08 -19.04
C ASN A 80 -20.02 31.61 -19.89
N GLY A 81 -20.09 31.45 -21.21
CA GLY A 81 -19.05 31.81 -22.16
C GLY A 81 -18.11 30.65 -22.46
N VAL A 82 -17.71 30.55 -23.72
CA VAL A 82 -16.68 29.62 -24.18
C VAL A 82 -15.52 30.44 -24.69
N ILE A 83 -14.30 30.15 -24.22
CA ILE A 83 -13.09 30.73 -24.79
C ILE A 83 -12.80 29.95 -26.09
N PRO A 84 -12.73 30.61 -27.26
CA PRO A 84 -12.45 29.92 -28.52
C PRO A 84 -11.14 29.13 -28.45
N GLY A 85 -11.21 27.82 -28.72
CA GLY A 85 -10.07 26.91 -28.67
C GLY A 85 -9.89 26.16 -27.34
N GLU A 86 -10.65 26.47 -26.28
CA GLU A 86 -10.60 25.72 -25.03
C GLU A 86 -11.42 24.41 -25.10
N PRO A 87 -11.03 23.38 -24.31
CA PRO A 87 -11.77 22.12 -24.24
C PRO A 87 -13.21 22.32 -23.74
N LEU A 88 -14.17 21.66 -24.38
CA LEU A 88 -15.58 21.63 -23.94
C LEU A 88 -15.84 20.64 -22.80
N ARG A 89 -14.79 20.01 -22.27
CA ARG A 89 -14.88 19.12 -21.11
C ARG A 89 -13.86 19.54 -20.07
N LEU A 90 -14.29 19.53 -18.83
CA LEU A 90 -13.53 20.00 -17.68
C LEU A 90 -12.94 18.80 -16.93
N ARG A 91 -11.65 18.88 -16.64
CA ARG A 91 -10.97 17.98 -15.68
C ARG A 91 -11.16 18.50 -14.26
N VAL A 92 -10.82 17.65 -13.30
CA VAL A 92 -10.73 18.01 -11.89
C VAL A 92 -9.52 18.93 -11.67
N GLU A 93 -9.66 19.94 -10.80
CA GLU A 93 -8.62 20.90 -10.45
C GLU A 93 -8.46 21.04 -8.92
N PRO A 94 -7.23 21.22 -8.40
CA PRO A 94 -5.98 21.36 -9.14
C PRO A 94 -5.53 20.03 -9.78
N HIS A 95 -4.84 20.11 -10.93
CA HIS A 95 -4.24 18.94 -11.55
C HIS A 95 -2.75 18.82 -11.20
N SER A 96 -2.34 17.67 -10.65
CA SER A 96 -0.93 17.36 -10.41
C SER A 96 -0.42 16.31 -11.42
N PRO A 97 0.45 16.69 -12.37
CA PRO A 97 0.98 15.77 -13.37
C PRO A 97 1.69 14.55 -12.75
N GLY A 98 1.34 13.36 -13.24
CA GLY A 98 1.97 12.10 -12.85
C GLY A 98 1.65 11.63 -11.43
N VAL A 99 0.64 12.20 -10.77
CA VAL A 99 0.24 11.78 -9.41
C VAL A 99 -0.23 10.33 -9.35
N ASP A 100 -0.72 9.79 -10.46
CA ASP A 100 -1.07 8.38 -10.60
C ASP A 100 0.13 7.44 -10.33
N ARG A 101 1.35 7.87 -10.66
CA ARG A 101 2.59 7.13 -10.37
C ARG A 101 2.94 7.06 -8.87
N ARG A 102 2.28 7.87 -8.03
CA ARG A 102 2.45 7.92 -6.57
C ARG A 102 1.32 7.21 -5.80
N LEU A 103 0.39 6.59 -6.52
CA LEU A 103 -0.71 5.83 -5.95
C LEU A 103 -0.34 4.36 -5.78
N TRP A 104 -0.80 3.79 -4.69
CA TRP A 104 -0.57 2.40 -4.28
C TRP A 104 -1.90 1.70 -4.05
N TRP A 105 -1.99 0.41 -4.40
CA TRP A 105 -3.16 -0.40 -4.06
C TRP A 105 -2.81 -1.51 -3.07
N GLY A 106 -3.57 -1.58 -1.97
CA GLY A 106 -3.51 -2.68 -1.01
C GLY A 106 -4.14 -3.97 -1.56
N ALA A 107 -3.33 -5.00 -1.82
CA ALA A 107 -3.79 -6.28 -2.39
C ALA A 107 -3.65 -7.45 -1.40
N THR A 108 -4.75 -8.18 -1.20
CA THR A 108 -4.79 -9.39 -0.35
C THR A 108 -4.80 -10.70 -1.15
N THR A 109 -4.93 -10.63 -2.48
CA THR A 109 -4.94 -11.80 -3.37
C THR A 109 -4.02 -11.59 -4.58
N ARG A 110 -3.56 -12.68 -5.18
CA ARG A 110 -2.81 -12.68 -6.45
C ARG A 110 -3.56 -12.00 -7.58
N GLU A 111 -4.85 -12.32 -7.74
CA GLU A 111 -5.70 -11.70 -8.77
C GLU A 111 -5.80 -10.18 -8.59
N THR A 112 -5.91 -9.71 -7.33
CA THR A 112 -5.94 -8.27 -7.05
C THR A 112 -4.60 -7.62 -7.39
N ALA A 113 -3.47 -8.28 -7.10
CA ALA A 113 -2.15 -7.79 -7.47
C ALA A 113 -1.99 -7.69 -9.00
N GLU A 114 -2.37 -8.73 -9.75
CA GLU A 114 -2.35 -8.68 -11.21
C GLU A 114 -3.27 -7.56 -11.77
N TRP A 115 -4.44 -7.34 -11.16
CA TRP A 115 -5.30 -6.20 -11.50
C TRP A 115 -4.60 -4.87 -11.20
N THR A 116 -3.95 -4.73 -10.04
CA THR A 116 -3.21 -3.52 -9.66
C THR A 116 -2.14 -3.19 -10.69
N ALA A 117 -1.42 -4.20 -11.18
CA ALA A 117 -0.46 -4.03 -12.26
C ALA A 117 -1.12 -3.52 -13.54
N ARG A 118 -2.23 -4.14 -13.98
CA ARG A 118 -2.96 -3.68 -15.17
C ARG A 118 -3.47 -2.24 -15.06
N GLN A 119 -3.79 -1.78 -13.84
CA GLN A 119 -4.23 -0.41 -13.61
C GLN A 119 -3.09 0.62 -13.57
N GLY A 120 -1.81 0.20 -13.63
CA GLY A 120 -0.70 1.13 -13.55
C GLY A 120 -0.55 1.74 -12.15
N LEU A 121 -0.71 0.91 -11.11
CA LEU A 121 -0.57 1.30 -9.71
C LEU A 121 0.60 0.58 -9.04
N ASN A 122 1.26 1.24 -8.08
CA ASN A 122 2.21 0.57 -7.19
C ASN A 122 1.50 -0.48 -6.32
N LEU A 123 2.20 -1.53 -5.92
CA LEU A 123 1.64 -2.63 -5.13
C LEU A 123 1.97 -2.46 -3.64
N MET A 124 0.96 -2.42 -2.78
CA MET A 124 1.13 -2.63 -1.35
C MET A 124 0.64 -4.04 -1.02
N SER A 125 1.57 -4.98 -0.84
CA SER A 125 1.23 -6.34 -0.44
C SER A 125 0.72 -6.31 0.99
N SER A 126 -0.49 -6.81 1.20
CA SER A 126 -1.12 -6.78 2.52
C SER A 126 -0.32 -7.61 3.53
N THR A 127 -0.35 -7.22 4.81
CA THR A 127 0.12 -8.03 5.96
C THR A 127 -0.66 -9.33 6.13
N LEU A 128 -1.66 -9.55 5.28
CA LEU A 128 -2.50 -10.72 5.24
C LEU A 128 -2.79 -11.11 3.79
N LEU A 129 -2.60 -12.38 3.48
CA LEU A 129 -2.99 -12.96 2.19
C LEU A 129 -4.10 -13.98 2.38
N SER A 130 -5.12 -13.92 1.52
CA SER A 130 -6.31 -14.77 1.62
C SER A 130 -6.13 -16.14 0.95
N GLU A 131 -4.90 -16.67 0.94
CA GLU A 131 -4.51 -17.86 0.19
C GLU A 131 -3.78 -18.84 1.09
N VAL A 132 -4.40 -20.00 1.35
CA VAL A 132 -3.81 -21.04 2.20
C VAL A 132 -3.30 -22.16 1.31
N THR A 133 -1.99 -22.17 1.07
CA THR A 133 -1.31 -23.21 0.27
C THR A 133 -0.32 -24.04 1.08
N GLY A 134 -0.20 -23.78 2.39
CA GLY A 134 0.77 -24.43 3.28
C GLY A 134 2.22 -23.89 3.14
N LYS A 135 2.46 -22.96 2.22
CA LYS A 135 3.72 -22.19 2.11
C LYS A 135 3.81 -21.14 3.23
N SER A 136 5.03 -20.66 3.50
CA SER A 136 5.24 -19.53 4.41
C SER A 136 4.60 -18.25 3.85
N PHE A 137 4.29 -17.31 4.74
CA PHE A 137 3.74 -16.00 4.36
C PHE A 137 4.69 -15.22 3.45
N SER A 138 6.00 -15.29 3.70
CA SER A 138 7.02 -14.69 2.85
C SER A 138 6.97 -15.26 1.42
N ASP A 139 6.89 -16.58 1.28
CA ASP A 139 6.79 -17.22 -0.05
C ASP A 139 5.49 -16.85 -0.78
N LEU A 140 4.39 -16.72 -0.04
CA LEU A 140 3.10 -16.30 -0.58
C LEU A 140 3.15 -14.86 -1.10
N GLN A 141 3.75 -13.94 -0.34
CA GLN A 141 3.95 -12.56 -0.77
C GLN A 141 4.90 -12.49 -1.96
N ALA A 142 6.02 -13.21 -1.94
CA ALA A 142 6.95 -13.26 -3.06
C ALA A 142 6.27 -13.74 -4.35
N GLU A 143 5.43 -14.77 -4.29
CA GLU A 143 4.65 -15.23 -5.45
C GLU A 143 3.65 -14.17 -5.94
N GLN A 144 2.99 -13.44 -5.02
CA GLN A 144 2.11 -12.32 -5.39
C GLN A 144 2.88 -11.20 -6.11
N ILE A 145 4.08 -10.87 -5.63
CA ILE A 145 4.96 -9.84 -6.22
C ILE A 145 5.42 -10.29 -7.61
N GLN A 146 5.81 -11.55 -7.78
CA GLN A 146 6.21 -12.09 -9.08
C GLN A 146 5.07 -11.97 -10.11
N ARG A 147 3.85 -12.35 -9.74
CA ARG A 147 2.67 -12.24 -10.62
C ARG A 147 2.31 -10.79 -10.95
N TYR A 148 2.45 -9.90 -9.97
CA TYR A 148 2.30 -8.46 -10.19
C TYR A 148 3.29 -7.95 -11.24
N ARG A 149 4.58 -8.27 -11.10
CA ARG A 149 5.64 -7.84 -12.03
C ARG A 149 5.42 -8.42 -13.43
N GLU A 150 5.00 -9.68 -13.54
CA GLU A 150 4.63 -10.30 -14.81
C GLU A 150 3.47 -9.56 -15.49
N ALA A 151 2.38 -9.32 -14.76
CA ALA A 151 1.24 -8.58 -15.28
C ALA A 151 1.58 -7.12 -15.63
N TRP A 152 2.54 -6.51 -14.93
CA TRP A 152 3.03 -5.16 -15.23
C TRP A 152 3.72 -5.12 -16.59
N ARG A 153 4.63 -6.08 -16.83
CA ARG A 153 5.35 -6.21 -18.12
C ARG A 153 4.37 -6.42 -19.27
N GLN A 154 3.36 -7.25 -19.08
CA GLN A 154 2.32 -7.50 -20.07
C GLN A 154 1.44 -6.28 -20.35
N ALA A 155 1.20 -5.44 -19.33
CA ALA A 155 0.43 -4.21 -19.47
C ALA A 155 1.20 -3.10 -20.21
N GLY A 156 2.54 -3.15 -20.22
CA GLY A 156 3.39 -2.28 -21.04
C GLY A 156 3.43 -0.81 -20.60
N HIS A 157 3.33 -0.54 -19.29
CA HIS A 157 3.44 0.83 -18.76
C HIS A 157 4.82 1.44 -19.03
N ASP A 158 4.88 2.76 -19.17
CA ASP A 158 6.08 3.52 -19.52
C ASP A 158 6.99 3.86 -18.32
N TRP A 159 6.71 3.29 -17.15
CA TRP A 159 7.41 3.57 -15.91
C TRP A 159 7.55 2.33 -15.02
N THR A 160 8.48 2.41 -14.08
CA THR A 160 8.80 1.32 -13.16
C THR A 160 8.02 1.44 -11.86
N PRO A 161 7.20 0.44 -11.50
CA PRO A 161 6.40 0.48 -10.29
C PRO A 161 7.25 0.17 -9.06
N ARG A 162 6.69 0.44 -7.89
CA ARG A 162 7.21 -0.01 -6.60
C ARG A 162 6.27 -1.02 -5.95
N VAL A 163 6.88 -1.87 -5.13
CA VAL A 163 6.24 -2.89 -4.32
C VAL A 163 6.64 -2.69 -2.86
N SER A 164 5.65 -2.73 -1.96
CA SER A 164 5.89 -2.68 -0.53
C SER A 164 5.39 -3.92 0.18
N VAL A 165 6.14 -4.31 1.20
CA VAL A 165 5.78 -5.35 2.16
C VAL A 165 5.90 -4.78 3.57
N SER A 166 5.07 -5.27 4.48
CA SER A 166 5.06 -4.80 5.86
C SER A 166 5.53 -5.88 6.83
N ARG A 167 6.32 -5.49 7.84
CA ARG A 167 6.78 -6.36 8.93
C ARG A 167 6.71 -5.63 10.26
N SER A 168 6.44 -6.39 11.33
CA SER A 168 6.64 -5.93 12.69
C SER A 168 8.03 -6.38 13.13
N ILE A 169 8.95 -5.44 13.30
CA ILE A 169 10.37 -5.72 13.60
C ILE A 169 10.76 -4.97 14.87
N PHE A 170 11.24 -5.70 15.87
CA PHE A 170 11.60 -5.21 17.19
C PHE A 170 13.05 -5.60 17.53
N PRO A 171 14.03 -4.74 17.21
CA PRO A 171 15.41 -4.95 17.63
C PRO A 171 15.52 -4.93 19.15
N ILE A 172 16.09 -6.00 19.71
CA ILE A 172 16.40 -6.10 21.13
C ILE A 172 17.85 -5.63 21.30
N VAL A 173 18.05 -4.45 21.87
CA VAL A 173 19.38 -3.85 22.06
C VAL A 173 19.68 -3.53 23.54
N SER A 174 18.75 -3.89 24.43
CA SER A 174 18.86 -3.64 25.87
C SER A 174 18.07 -4.67 26.68
N GLU A 175 18.36 -4.76 27.99
CA GLU A 175 17.56 -5.58 28.92
C GLU A 175 16.11 -5.12 29.01
N ALA A 176 15.84 -3.83 28.79
CA ALA A 176 14.48 -3.30 28.77
C ALA A 176 13.71 -3.85 27.58
N ASP A 177 14.33 -3.86 26.39
CA ASP A 177 13.76 -4.45 25.19
C ASP A 177 13.52 -5.95 25.37
N GLN A 178 14.47 -6.65 25.99
CA GLN A 178 14.30 -8.08 26.29
C GLN A 178 13.08 -8.34 27.18
N LYS A 179 12.80 -7.47 28.15
CA LYS A 179 11.60 -7.59 29.01
C LYS A 179 10.30 -7.28 28.25
N LEU A 180 10.33 -6.32 27.33
CA LEU A 180 9.16 -5.86 26.56
C LEU A 180 8.82 -6.75 25.36
N PHE A 181 9.84 -7.25 24.67
CA PHE A 181 9.72 -7.93 23.38
C PHE A 181 10.30 -9.35 23.39
N GLY A 182 11.09 -9.74 24.40
CA GLY A 182 11.68 -11.07 24.47
C GLY A 182 10.66 -12.21 24.58
N LEU A 183 9.42 -11.94 25.04
CA LEU A 183 8.32 -12.92 24.98
C LEU A 183 7.74 -13.11 23.57
N ARG A 184 7.99 -12.15 22.65
CA ARG A 184 7.62 -12.24 21.24
C ARG A 184 8.63 -13.01 20.40
N MET A 185 9.83 -13.31 20.92
CA MET A 185 10.82 -14.20 20.30
C MET A 185 10.24 -15.57 19.90
N GLY A 186 9.21 -16.05 20.61
CA GLY A 186 8.59 -17.36 20.36
C GLY A 186 7.36 -17.33 19.43
N ASP A 187 6.97 -16.16 18.92
CA ASP A 187 5.87 -16.04 17.95
C ASP A 187 6.37 -16.30 16.51
N GLU A 188 7.10 -17.42 16.37
CA GLU A 188 7.91 -17.78 15.19
C GLU A 188 7.07 -18.24 13.98
N ARG A 189 5.76 -18.40 14.16
CA ARG A 189 4.89 -19.02 13.15
C ARG A 189 3.95 -18.00 12.54
N ASP A 190 3.76 -18.12 11.24
CA ASP A 190 2.69 -17.41 10.54
C ASP A 190 1.35 -17.73 11.21
N HIS A 191 0.56 -16.70 11.46
CA HIS A 191 -0.75 -16.87 12.07
C HIS A 191 -1.76 -17.24 10.99
N TYR A 192 -2.67 -18.16 11.29
CA TYR A 192 -3.78 -18.52 10.42
C TYR A 192 -5.08 -18.06 11.07
N GLY A 193 -5.87 -17.27 10.33
CA GLY A 193 -7.16 -16.76 10.80
C GLY A 193 -8.22 -16.75 9.70
N MET A 194 -9.42 -16.30 10.04
CA MET A 194 -10.48 -16.03 9.07
C MET A 194 -10.85 -14.55 9.08
N ILE A 195 -10.85 -13.94 7.91
CA ILE A 195 -11.30 -12.55 7.69
C ILE A 195 -12.29 -12.53 6.53
N ASP A 196 -13.45 -11.89 6.70
CA ASP A 196 -14.53 -11.84 5.69
C ASP A 196 -14.93 -13.25 5.16
N GLY A 197 -14.81 -14.29 5.99
CA GLY A 197 -15.08 -15.69 5.61
C GLY A 197 -13.99 -16.36 4.76
N LEU A 198 -12.84 -15.69 4.54
CA LEU A 198 -11.69 -16.24 3.84
C LEU A 198 -10.59 -16.64 4.81
N HIS A 199 -10.01 -17.83 4.62
CA HIS A 199 -8.81 -18.23 5.32
C HIS A 199 -7.64 -17.31 4.96
N SER A 200 -6.89 -16.91 5.96
CA SER A 200 -5.92 -15.83 5.84
C SER A 200 -4.65 -16.15 6.63
N THR A 201 -3.49 -15.89 6.02
CA THR A 201 -2.17 -16.05 6.64
C THR A 201 -1.61 -14.68 6.96
N PHE A 202 -1.12 -14.48 8.19
CA PHE A 202 -0.44 -13.27 8.65
C PHE A 202 1.05 -13.53 8.84
N GLY A 203 1.88 -12.53 8.54
CA GLY A 203 3.32 -12.62 8.79
C GLY A 203 3.65 -12.67 10.28
N ARG A 204 4.70 -13.43 10.62
CA ARG A 204 5.28 -13.48 11.97
C ARG A 204 5.82 -12.12 12.43
N VAL A 205 5.97 -11.99 13.75
CA VAL A 205 6.68 -10.85 14.37
C VAL A 205 8.17 -11.19 14.45
N TYR A 206 9.02 -10.25 14.04
CA TYR A 206 10.47 -10.36 14.18
C TYR A 206 10.88 -9.62 15.45
N ALA A 207 11.39 -10.32 16.45
CA ALA A 207 11.88 -9.72 17.68
C ALA A 207 13.10 -10.49 18.14
N ALA A 208 14.30 -9.94 17.94
CA ALA A 208 15.57 -10.58 18.28
C ALA A 208 16.69 -9.54 18.39
N GLU A 209 17.88 -10.00 18.80
CA GLU A 209 19.12 -9.21 18.72
C GLU A 209 19.45 -8.86 17.24
N PRO A 210 20.16 -7.74 16.97
CA PRO A 210 20.36 -7.25 15.60
C PRO A 210 20.94 -8.25 14.61
N ASP A 211 21.97 -9.01 14.99
CA ASP A 211 22.62 -9.98 14.10
C ASP A 211 21.66 -11.09 13.67
N VAL A 212 20.79 -11.55 14.58
CA VAL A 212 19.77 -12.55 14.29
C VAL A 212 18.70 -11.97 13.38
N LEU A 213 18.24 -10.74 13.65
CA LEU A 213 17.28 -10.06 12.78
C LEU A 213 17.80 -9.90 11.36
N ILE A 214 19.08 -9.53 11.20
CA ILE A 214 19.70 -9.39 9.88
C ILE A 214 19.68 -10.72 9.13
N GLU A 215 20.07 -11.82 9.79
CA GLU A 215 20.00 -13.16 9.19
C GLU A 215 18.57 -13.51 8.79
N GLU A 216 17.62 -13.41 9.71
CA GLU A 216 16.22 -13.74 9.46
C GLU A 216 15.59 -12.91 8.33
N LEU A 217 15.81 -11.60 8.32
CA LEU A 217 15.25 -10.70 7.31
C LEU A 217 15.92 -10.91 5.94
N SER A 218 17.20 -11.32 5.90
CA SER A 218 17.87 -11.69 4.65
C SER A 218 17.27 -12.93 3.99
N GLN A 219 16.69 -13.84 4.79
CA GLN A 219 16.04 -15.06 4.29
C GLN A 219 14.59 -14.82 3.84
N ASP A 220 13.96 -13.71 4.22
CA ASP A 220 12.58 -13.36 3.84
C ASP A 220 12.51 -13.00 2.34
N GLU A 221 12.03 -13.94 1.52
CA GLU A 221 11.91 -13.80 0.06
C GLU A 221 11.07 -12.59 -0.36
N ALA A 222 10.02 -12.27 0.39
CA ALA A 222 9.19 -11.11 0.11
C ALA A 222 9.91 -9.78 0.39
N ILE A 223 10.77 -9.71 1.43
CA ILE A 223 11.64 -8.54 1.65
C ILE A 223 12.63 -8.39 0.50
N ARG A 224 13.29 -9.50 0.09
CA ARG A 224 14.20 -9.50 -1.07
C ARG A 224 13.51 -9.11 -2.38
N SER A 225 12.22 -9.40 -2.52
CA SER A 225 11.44 -9.12 -3.72
C SER A 225 10.83 -7.71 -3.75
N ALA A 226 10.84 -6.96 -2.64
CA ALA A 226 10.13 -5.69 -2.53
C ALA A 226 11.07 -4.48 -2.55
N ASP A 227 10.58 -3.36 -3.09
CA ASP A 227 11.31 -2.08 -3.14
C ASP A 227 11.21 -1.29 -1.83
N THR A 228 10.23 -1.63 -0.98
CA THR A 228 9.95 -0.88 0.25
C THR A 228 9.53 -1.82 1.37
N LEU A 229 10.31 -1.83 2.45
CA LEU A 229 9.95 -2.45 3.72
C LEU A 229 9.26 -1.42 4.63
N MET A 230 7.98 -1.65 4.94
CA MET A 230 7.21 -0.84 5.86
C MET A 230 7.26 -1.46 7.28
N LEU A 231 7.71 -0.67 8.25
CA LEU A 231 7.74 -1.10 9.65
C LEU A 231 6.38 -0.84 10.31
N THR A 232 5.78 -1.90 10.83
CA THR A 232 4.55 -1.81 11.63
C THR A 232 4.94 -1.72 13.10
N ILE A 233 4.74 -0.55 13.68
CA ILE A 233 5.09 -0.26 15.07
C ILE A 233 3.82 -0.12 15.95
N PRO A 234 3.89 -0.48 17.24
CA PRO A 234 2.74 -0.46 18.13
C PRO A 234 2.45 0.98 18.61
N SER A 235 1.72 1.73 17.79
CA SER A 235 1.44 3.16 18.02
C SER A 235 0.80 3.47 19.37
N GLN A 236 0.08 2.51 19.98
CA GLN A 236 -0.54 2.68 21.29
C GLN A 236 0.47 2.75 22.46
N LEU A 237 1.72 2.33 22.24
CA LEU A 237 2.76 2.33 23.29
C LEU A 237 3.47 3.67 23.48
N GLY A 238 3.03 4.72 22.78
CA GLY A 238 3.53 6.08 22.95
C GLY A 238 4.78 6.41 22.12
N VAL A 239 5.10 7.70 22.04
CA VAL A 239 6.10 8.24 21.12
C VAL A 239 7.50 7.71 21.43
N ASP A 240 7.92 7.74 22.69
CA ASP A 240 9.30 7.42 23.08
C ASP A 240 9.68 5.97 22.71
N LEU A 241 8.80 5.01 23.00
CA LEU A 241 9.07 3.61 22.66
C LEU A 241 9.05 3.38 21.14
N ASN A 242 8.11 4.00 20.42
CA ASN A 242 8.06 3.88 18.97
C ASN A 242 9.30 4.52 18.30
N LEU A 243 9.79 5.64 18.83
CA LEU A 243 11.04 6.25 18.38
C LEU A 243 12.24 5.32 18.66
N HIS A 244 12.31 4.74 19.86
CA HIS A 244 13.35 3.77 20.21
C HIS A 244 13.39 2.57 19.25
N ILE A 245 12.23 1.98 18.94
CA ILE A 245 12.14 0.85 17.98
C ILE A 245 12.67 1.27 16.59
N LEU A 246 12.23 2.42 16.09
CA LEU A 246 12.64 2.93 14.78
C LEU A 246 14.14 3.26 14.74
N GLN A 247 14.66 3.88 15.79
CA GLN A 247 16.07 4.23 15.92
C GLN A 247 16.95 2.98 16.01
N ALA A 248 16.58 2.02 16.85
CA ALA A 248 17.31 0.76 16.97
C ALA A 248 17.35 -0.01 15.64
N PHE A 249 16.25 -0.01 14.88
CA PHE A 249 16.22 -0.62 13.55
C PHE A 249 17.13 0.13 12.57
N ALA A 250 17.02 1.46 12.52
CA ALA A 250 17.80 2.29 11.60
C ALA A 250 19.31 2.23 11.87
N GLU A 251 19.73 2.10 13.13
CA GLU A 251 21.15 2.09 13.52
C GLU A 251 21.77 0.69 13.45
N HIS A 252 21.03 -0.37 13.81
CA HIS A 252 21.61 -1.70 14.01
C HIS A 252 21.20 -2.74 12.96
N VAL A 253 20.10 -2.55 12.21
CA VAL A 253 19.57 -3.57 11.29
C VAL A 253 19.54 -3.06 9.85
N ALA A 254 18.90 -1.90 9.61
CA ALA A 254 18.68 -1.35 8.28
C ALA A 254 19.94 -1.23 7.41
N PRO A 255 21.12 -0.79 7.93
CA PRO A 255 22.33 -0.66 7.11
C PRO A 255 22.80 -1.99 6.51
N ALA A 256 22.64 -3.11 7.24
CA ALA A 256 23.01 -4.44 6.75
C ALA A 256 22.07 -4.95 5.65
N LEU A 257 20.84 -4.43 5.59
CA LEU A 257 19.87 -4.68 4.53
C LEU A 257 20.07 -3.76 3.31
N GLY A 258 21.13 -2.95 3.29
CA GLY A 258 21.44 -2.02 2.19
C GLY A 258 20.66 -0.71 2.22
N TRP A 259 19.87 -0.46 3.28
CA TRP A 259 19.15 0.81 3.44
C TRP A 259 20.12 1.98 3.55
N ARG A 260 19.71 3.12 2.97
CA ARG A 260 20.41 4.40 3.08
C ARG A 260 19.45 5.48 3.55
N PRO A 261 19.89 6.42 4.41
CA PRO A 261 19.08 7.57 4.79
C PRO A 261 18.56 8.34 3.57
N ASN A 262 17.28 8.69 3.59
CA ASN A 262 16.57 9.26 2.43
C ASN A 262 16.83 10.76 2.20
N THR A 263 18.08 11.22 2.32
CA THR A 263 18.46 12.62 2.10
C THR A 263 18.71 12.96 0.62
N GLN A 264 18.56 11.99 -0.28
CA GLN A 264 18.97 12.10 -1.69
C GLN A 264 17.79 12.27 -2.68
N GLY A 265 16.55 12.34 -2.21
CA GLY A 265 15.35 12.54 -3.05
C GLY A 265 14.33 11.41 -2.91
N PRO A 266 13.28 11.37 -3.74
CA PRO A 266 12.25 10.32 -3.68
C PRO A 266 12.80 8.94 -4.04
N VAL A 267 12.37 7.90 -3.31
CA VAL A 267 12.70 6.50 -3.62
C VAL A 267 12.09 6.11 -4.97
N THR A 268 12.90 5.54 -5.87
CA THR A 268 12.47 4.99 -7.17
C THR A 268 12.41 3.46 -7.09
N GLY A 269 11.57 2.83 -7.92
CA GLY A 269 11.48 1.38 -7.98
C GLY A 269 12.64 0.76 -8.76
N GLU A 270 12.94 -0.51 -8.46
CA GLU A 270 13.94 -1.27 -9.21
C GLU A 270 13.38 -1.70 -10.57
N PRO A 271 14.18 -1.63 -11.65
CA PRO A 271 13.75 -2.11 -12.96
C PRO A 271 13.21 -3.54 -12.89
N ILE A 272 12.05 -3.75 -13.51
CA ILE A 272 11.51 -5.10 -13.68
C ILE A 272 12.20 -5.70 -14.91
N GLU A 273 13.00 -6.75 -14.69
CA GLU A 273 13.54 -7.61 -15.76
C GLU A 273 12.43 -8.42 -16.44
#